data_AF-A0AAD4T0K6-F1
#
_entry.id   AF-A0AAD4T0K6-F1
#
_cell.length_a   1.000
_cell.length_b   1.000
_cell.length_c   1.000
_cell.angle_alpha   90.00
_cell.angle_beta   90.00
_cell.angle_gamma   90.00
#
_symmetry.space_group_name_H-M   'P 1'
#
loop_
_entity.id
_entity.type
_entity.pdbx_description
1 polymer ?
#
loop_
_entity_poly.entity_id
_entity_poly.type
_entity_poly.pdbx_seq_one_letter_code
_entity_poly.pdbx_strand_id
1 'polypeptide(L)'
;MLGWGVERLRADMNRLLALLFHQGVLDEQFLQLQQLQDESSPNFVSEVVTIYFRESEKLLRILRELLMDKELLDYKKLGIHVNHFTGSSSSIGAKRVRSVCVAFLAASEQENRAGCLRALEVLEHEYCYLKNKLHELFQIEQQRVMASGVRYPMHHG
;
A
#
# COMPACT_ATOMS: atom_id res chain seq x y z
N MET A 1 10.06 -19.79 27.41
CA MET A 1 9.42 -18.45 27.38
C MET A 1 9.52 -17.73 26.03
N LEU A 2 10.33 -18.16 25.05
CA LEU A 2 10.47 -17.47 23.75
C LEU A 2 9.30 -17.66 22.78
N GLY A 3 8.56 -18.78 22.86
CA GLY A 3 7.42 -19.04 21.96
C GLY A 3 6.23 -18.09 22.13
N TRP A 4 6.05 -17.51 23.33
CA TRP A 4 4.92 -16.61 23.61
C TRP A 4 5.06 -15.24 22.92
N GLY A 5 6.29 -14.80 22.64
CA GLY A 5 6.54 -13.56 21.88
C GLY A 5 6.20 -13.71 20.40
N VAL A 6 6.57 -14.84 19.78
CA VAL A 6 6.27 -15.14 18.38
C VAL A 6 4.76 -15.33 18.16
N GLU A 7 4.08 -16.04 19.06
CA GLU A 7 2.62 -16.21 18.97
C GLU A 7 1.86 -14.90 19.12
N ARG A 8 2.33 -14.01 20.00
CA ARG A 8 1.76 -12.67 20.15
C ARG A 8 1.94 -11.83 18.89
N LEU A 9 3.14 -11.79 18.31
CA LEU A 9 3.41 -11.07 17.07
C LEU A 9 2.55 -11.61 15.91
N ARG A 10 2.35 -12.92 15.83
CA ARG A 10 1.45 -13.56 14.85
C ARG A 10 -0.01 -13.12 15.05
N ALA A 11 -0.48 -13.08 16.30
CA ALA A 11 -1.83 -12.62 16.61
C ALA A 11 -2.02 -11.13 16.27
N ASP A 12 -1.03 -10.29 16.58
CA ASP A 12 -1.06 -8.85 16.28
C ASP A 12 -1.07 -8.61 14.77
N MET A 13 -0.25 -9.34 14.00
CA MET A 13 -0.25 -9.29 12.54
C MET A 13 -1.61 -9.68 11.93
N ASN A 14 -2.18 -10.80 12.40
CA ASN A 14 -3.48 -11.28 11.93
C ASN A 14 -4.60 -10.28 12.25
N ARG A 15 -4.55 -9.66 13.44
CA ARG A 15 -5.52 -8.64 13.85
C ARG A 15 -5.42 -7.40 12.97
N LEU A 16 -4.21 -6.94 12.66
CA LEU A 16 -3.99 -5.81 11.77
C LEU A 16 -4.52 -6.11 10.36
N LEU A 17 -4.18 -7.26 9.78
CA LEU A 17 -4.70 -7.66 8.47
C LEU A 17 -6.22 -7.73 8.47
N ALA A 18 -6.83 -8.42 9.43
CA ALA A 18 -8.28 -8.52 9.54
C ALA A 18 -8.95 -7.14 9.61
N LEU A 19 -8.37 -6.19 10.35
CA LEU A 19 -8.84 -4.81 10.40
C LEU A 19 -8.74 -4.10 9.04
N LEU A 20 -7.63 -4.25 8.32
CA LEU A 20 -7.44 -3.63 7.00
C LEU A 20 -8.41 -4.18 5.95
N PHE A 21 -8.68 -5.48 5.96
CA PHE A 21 -9.69 -6.09 5.09
C PHE A 21 -11.10 -5.65 5.46
N HIS A 22 -11.43 -5.66 6.76
CA HIS A 22 -12.75 -5.25 7.25
C HIS A 22 -13.06 -3.78 6.92
N GLN A 23 -12.08 -2.89 7.04
CA GLN A 23 -12.21 -1.48 6.66
C GLN A 23 -12.17 -1.25 5.14
N GLY A 24 -11.98 -2.29 4.34
CA GLY A 24 -11.87 -2.20 2.88
C GLY A 24 -10.61 -1.46 2.40
N VAL A 25 -9.58 -1.37 3.24
CA VAL A 25 -8.27 -0.79 2.87
C VAL A 25 -7.58 -1.71 1.88
N LEU A 26 -7.61 -3.01 2.16
CA LEU A 26 -7.07 -4.08 1.32
C LEU A 26 -8.19 -4.94 0.74
N ASP A 27 -7.96 -5.54 -0.43
CA ASP A 27 -8.79 -6.59 -1.02
C ASP A 27 -8.00 -7.88 -1.31
N GLU A 28 -8.70 -8.88 -1.83
CA GLU A 28 -8.19 -10.23 -2.09
C GLU A 28 -6.90 -10.26 -2.92
N GLN A 29 -6.63 -9.23 -3.73
CA GLN A 29 -5.39 -9.16 -4.49
C GLN A 29 -4.15 -9.09 -3.56
N PHE A 30 -4.28 -8.49 -2.37
CA PHE A 30 -3.20 -8.51 -1.39
C PHE A 30 -2.93 -9.94 -0.88
N LEU A 31 -3.98 -10.76 -0.69
CA LEU A 31 -3.81 -12.17 -0.32
C LEU A 31 -3.11 -12.96 -1.42
N GLN A 32 -3.48 -12.72 -2.68
CA GLN A 32 -2.81 -13.33 -3.82
C GLN A 32 -1.33 -12.92 -3.88
N LEU A 33 -1.02 -11.65 -3.60
CA LEU A 33 0.37 -11.18 -3.53
C LEU A 33 1.14 -11.91 -2.42
N GLN A 34 0.52 -12.15 -1.26
CA GLN A 34 1.13 -12.92 -0.17
C GLN A 34 1.38 -14.39 -0.55
N GLN A 35 0.53 -15.00 -1.37
CA GLN A 35 0.70 -16.39 -1.84
C GLN A 35 1.88 -16.58 -2.79
N LEU A 36 2.37 -15.50 -3.41
CA LEU A 36 3.55 -15.53 -4.29
C LEU A 36 4.87 -15.52 -3.51
N GLN A 37 4.83 -15.24 -2.21
CA GLN A 37 6.02 -15.27 -1.36
C GLN A 37 6.29 -16.68 -0.85
N ASP A 38 7.53 -17.15 -1.03
CA ASP A 38 7.98 -18.47 -0.60
C ASP A 38 9.38 -18.43 0.03
N GLU A 39 9.95 -19.60 0.35
CA GLU A 39 11.29 -19.72 0.93
C GLU A 39 12.40 -19.22 0.01
N SER A 40 12.19 -19.23 -1.30
CA SER A 40 13.16 -18.72 -2.28
C SER A 40 13.11 -17.19 -2.42
N SER A 41 12.00 -16.58 -2.02
CA SER A 41 11.71 -15.16 -2.17
C SER A 41 11.07 -14.53 -0.92
N PRO A 42 11.69 -14.67 0.27
CA PRO A 42 11.02 -14.39 1.56
C PRO A 42 10.62 -12.92 1.78
N ASN A 43 11.13 -11.99 0.97
CA ASN A 43 10.83 -10.55 1.06
C ASN A 43 9.91 -10.05 -0.06
N PHE A 44 9.44 -10.92 -0.95
CA PHE A 44 8.73 -10.56 -2.18
C PHE A 44 7.62 -9.51 -1.95
N VAL A 45 6.73 -9.73 -0.98
CA VAL A 45 5.62 -8.81 -0.70
C VAL A 45 6.14 -7.43 -0.30
N SER A 46 7.13 -7.40 0.61
CA SER A 46 7.70 -6.15 1.11
C SER A 46 8.43 -5.37 0.01
N GLU A 47 9.10 -6.05 -0.91
CA GLU A 47 9.79 -5.44 -2.06
C GLU A 47 8.78 -4.85 -3.05
N VAL A 48 7.74 -5.60 -3.42
CA VAL A 48 6.67 -5.12 -4.32
C VAL A 48 5.97 -3.91 -3.73
N VAL A 49 5.60 -3.96 -2.44
CA VAL A 49 4.94 -2.83 -1.76
C VAL A 49 5.89 -1.62 -1.64
N THR A 50 7.18 -1.83 -1.41
CA THR A 50 8.18 -0.75 -1.39
C THR A 50 8.30 -0.07 -2.74
N ILE A 51 8.33 -0.86 -3.84
CA ILE A 51 8.32 -0.32 -5.20
C ILE A 51 7.04 0.50 -5.44
N TYR A 52 5.87 -0.05 -5.06
CA TYR A 52 4.60 0.66 -5.17
C TYR A 52 4.63 2.02 -4.48
N PHE A 53 5.11 2.10 -3.23
CA PHE A 53 5.16 3.39 -2.52
C PHE A 53 6.08 4.40 -3.18
N ARG A 54 7.27 3.97 -3.65
CA ARG A 54 8.22 4.84 -4.33
C ARG A 54 7.64 5.41 -5.63
N GLU A 55 6.99 4.58 -6.44
CA GLU A 55 6.40 5.05 -7.70
C GLU A 55 5.14 5.91 -7.45
N SER A 56 4.35 5.56 -6.44
CA SER A 56 3.17 6.34 -6.03
C SER A 56 3.53 7.76 -5.56
N GLU A 57 4.63 7.95 -4.83
CA GLU A 57 5.08 9.30 -4.43
C GLU A 57 5.41 10.18 -5.63
N LYS A 58 6.04 9.61 -6.66
CA LYS A 58 6.32 10.33 -7.92
C LYS A 58 5.02 10.72 -8.61
N LEU A 59 4.05 9.79 -8.69
CA LEU A 59 2.76 10.05 -9.29
C LEU A 59 1.97 11.12 -8.53
N LEU A 60 1.89 11.05 -7.19
CA LEU A 60 1.23 12.08 -6.37
C LEU A 60 1.82 13.47 -6.61
N ARG A 61 3.15 13.58 -6.68
CA ARG A 61 3.82 14.84 -6.99
C ARG A 61 3.41 15.38 -8.36
N ILE A 62 3.42 14.54 -9.40
CA ILE A 62 2.98 14.94 -10.74
C ILE A 62 1.51 15.40 -10.74
N LEU A 63 0.62 14.68 -10.06
CA LEU A 63 -0.81 15.04 -9.97
C LEU A 63 -1.00 16.39 -9.28
N ARG A 64 -0.26 16.68 -8.21
CA ARG A 64 -0.24 17.99 -7.54
C ARG A 64 0.20 19.09 -8.49
N GLU A 65 1.34 18.91 -9.15
CA GLU A 65 1.92 19.89 -10.08
C GLU A 65 0.93 20.23 -11.21
N LEU A 66 0.31 19.21 -11.83
CA LEU A 66 -0.68 19.40 -12.88
C LEU A 66 -1.91 20.19 -12.39
N LEU A 67 -2.42 19.91 -11.18
CA LEU A 67 -3.62 20.58 -10.66
C LEU A 67 -3.37 22.00 -10.13
N MET A 68 -2.12 22.32 -9.78
CA MET A 68 -1.73 23.66 -9.35
C MET A 68 -1.65 24.66 -10.51
N ASP A 69 -1.28 24.20 -11.71
CA ASP A 69 -1.23 25.04 -12.90
C ASP A 69 -2.63 25.18 -13.52
N LYS A 70 -3.34 26.26 -13.16
CA LYS A 70 -4.72 26.49 -13.59
C LYS A 70 -4.84 26.82 -15.08
N GLU A 71 -3.85 27.48 -15.66
CA GLU A 71 -3.91 27.98 -17.04
C GLU A 71 -3.55 26.89 -18.04
N LEU A 72 -2.73 25.91 -17.63
CA LEU A 72 -2.25 24.81 -18.47
C LEU A 72 -2.78 23.44 -18.04
N LEU A 73 -3.89 23.39 -17.29
CA LEU A 73 -4.45 22.13 -16.80
C LEU A 73 -4.92 21.23 -17.95
N ASP A 74 -4.12 20.20 -18.22
CA ASP A 74 -4.44 19.15 -19.19
C ASP A 74 -5.11 17.95 -18.46
N TYR A 75 -6.44 17.91 -18.52
CA TYR A 75 -7.23 16.82 -17.92
C TYR A 75 -6.95 15.45 -18.53
N LYS A 76 -6.55 15.39 -19.81
CA LYS A 76 -6.20 14.13 -20.46
C LYS A 76 -4.90 13.58 -19.88
N LYS A 77 -3.89 14.43 -19.73
CA LYS A 77 -2.64 14.07 -19.05
C LYS A 77 -2.88 13.68 -17.59
N LEU A 78 -3.73 14.42 -16.87
CA LEU A 78 -4.15 14.09 -15.51
C LEU A 78 -4.76 12.69 -15.43
N GLY A 79 -5.72 12.39 -16.31
CA GLY A 79 -6.38 11.08 -16.39
C GLY A 79 -5.42 9.91 -16.66
N ILE A 80 -4.38 10.11 -17.49
CA ILE A 80 -3.34 9.10 -17.73
C ILE A 80 -2.60 8.76 -16.42
N HIS A 81 -2.21 9.77 -15.64
CA HIS A 81 -1.51 9.55 -14.37
C HIS A 81 -2.42 8.92 -13.31
N VAL A 82 -3.69 9.31 -13.24
CA VAL A 82 -4.68 8.69 -12.35
C VAL A 82 -4.94 7.23 -12.73
N ASN A 83 -5.05 6.91 -14.03
CA ASN A 83 -5.19 5.53 -14.49
C ASN A 83 -3.99 4.66 -14.12
N HIS A 84 -2.77 5.18 -14.28
CA HIS A 84 -1.57 4.49 -13.83
C HIS A 84 -1.59 4.25 -12.31
N PHE A 85 -2.00 5.25 -11.52
CA PHE A 85 -2.18 5.10 -10.07
C PHE A 85 -3.23 4.02 -9.73
N THR A 86 -4.32 3.97 -10.49
CA THR A 86 -5.40 2.98 -10.33
C THR A 86 -4.88 1.56 -10.57
N GLY A 87 -4.15 1.35 -11.67
CA GLY A 87 -3.58 0.04 -12.01
C GLY A 87 -2.56 -0.46 -10.99
N SER A 88 -1.61 0.40 -10.61
CA SER A 88 -0.59 0.07 -9.58
C SER A 88 -1.20 -0.17 -8.20
N SER A 89 -2.24 0.58 -7.82
CA SER A 89 -2.96 0.33 -6.55
C SER A 89 -3.75 -0.97 -6.61
N SER A 90 -4.29 -1.31 -7.78
CA SER A 90 -4.97 -2.59 -7.99
C SER A 90 -4.00 -3.75 -7.82
N SER A 91 -2.79 -3.69 -8.37
CA SER A 91 -1.83 -4.82 -8.34
C SER A 91 -1.34 -5.21 -6.95
N ILE A 92 -1.43 -4.31 -5.96
CA ILE A 92 -1.11 -4.61 -4.56
C ILE A 92 -2.35 -4.78 -3.67
N GLY A 93 -3.55 -4.74 -4.25
CA GLY A 93 -4.81 -4.83 -3.51
C GLY A 93 -5.15 -3.63 -2.64
N ALA A 94 -4.64 -2.44 -2.96
CA ALA A 94 -4.96 -1.18 -2.26
C ALA A 94 -6.35 -0.66 -2.65
N LYS A 95 -7.40 -1.37 -2.22
CA LYS A 95 -8.79 -1.18 -2.62
C LYS A 95 -9.30 0.25 -2.42
N ARG A 96 -9.04 0.84 -1.25
CA ARG A 96 -9.59 2.17 -0.92
C ARG A 96 -8.92 3.27 -1.75
N VAL A 97 -7.60 3.19 -1.90
CA VAL A 97 -6.82 4.06 -2.79
C VAL A 97 -7.32 3.94 -4.24
N ARG A 98 -7.46 2.71 -4.75
CA ARG A 98 -8.04 2.45 -6.09
C ARG A 98 -9.41 3.09 -6.26
N SER A 99 -10.28 2.98 -5.26
CA SER A 99 -11.64 3.52 -5.31
C SER A 99 -11.64 5.05 -5.42
N VAL A 100 -10.72 5.73 -4.72
CA VAL A 100 -10.53 7.18 -4.86
C VAL A 100 -10.01 7.53 -6.24
N CYS A 101 -9.05 6.76 -6.78
CA CYS A 101 -8.56 7.00 -8.15
C CYS A 101 -9.66 6.86 -9.21
N VAL A 102 -10.60 5.93 -9.05
CA VAL A 102 -11.76 5.81 -9.95
C VAL A 102 -12.63 7.08 -9.90
N ALA A 103 -12.91 7.61 -8.70
CA ALA A 103 -13.65 8.86 -8.56
C ALA A 103 -12.87 10.05 -9.14
N PHE A 104 -11.55 10.08 -8.98
CA PHE A 104 -10.68 11.09 -9.55
C PHE A 104 -10.68 11.03 -11.09
N LEU A 105 -10.62 9.83 -11.67
CA LEU A 105 -10.68 9.65 -13.12
C LEU A 105 -11.98 10.21 -13.69
N ALA A 106 -13.12 9.86 -13.08
CA ALA A 106 -14.42 10.39 -13.48
C ALA A 106 -14.49 11.93 -13.37
N ALA A 107 -13.92 12.51 -12.32
CA ALA A 107 -13.82 13.97 -12.19
C ALA A 107 -12.94 14.60 -13.27
N SER A 108 -11.85 13.92 -13.66
CA SER A 108 -10.95 14.38 -14.73
C SER A 108 -11.64 14.33 -16.10
N GLU A 109 -12.41 13.28 -16.39
CA GLU A 109 -13.18 13.13 -17.64
C GLU A 109 -14.30 14.17 -17.77
N GLN A 110 -14.86 14.61 -16.64
CA GLN A 110 -15.87 15.68 -16.59
C GLN A 110 -15.24 17.08 -16.54
N GLU A 111 -13.91 17.19 -16.65
CA GLU A 111 -13.15 18.44 -16.52
C GLU A 111 -13.49 19.21 -15.22
N ASN A 112 -13.84 18.47 -14.16
CA ASN A 112 -14.31 19.01 -12.90
C ASN A 112 -13.12 19.28 -11.97
N ARG A 113 -12.49 20.45 -12.11
CA ARG A 113 -11.34 20.86 -11.30
C ARG A 113 -11.55 20.71 -9.80
N ALA A 114 -12.72 21.14 -9.30
CA ALA A 114 -13.02 21.07 -7.87
C ALA A 114 -13.17 19.62 -7.40
N GLY A 115 -13.73 18.75 -8.23
CA GLY A 115 -13.76 17.31 -8.03
C GLY A 115 -12.36 16.70 -7.97
N CYS A 116 -11.50 17.06 -8.93
CA CYS A 116 -10.11 16.59 -8.98
C CYS A 116 -9.30 17.01 -7.75
N LEU A 117 -9.43 18.25 -7.30
CA LEU A 117 -8.74 18.72 -6.09
C LEU A 117 -9.18 17.96 -4.83
N ARG A 118 -10.49 17.77 -4.64
CA ARG A 118 -11.01 16.96 -3.52
C ARG A 118 -10.53 15.51 -3.61
N ALA A 119 -10.55 14.93 -4.81
CA ALA A 119 -10.10 13.56 -5.01
C ALA A 119 -8.60 13.41 -4.72
N LEU A 120 -7.77 14.39 -5.10
CA LEU A 120 -6.34 14.41 -4.77
C LEU A 120 -6.10 14.45 -3.25
N GLU A 121 -6.80 15.33 -2.53
CA GLU A 121 -6.69 15.41 -1.06
C GLU A 121 -7.04 14.08 -0.39
N VAL A 122 -8.16 13.48 -0.79
CA VAL A 122 -8.58 12.16 -0.28
C VAL A 122 -7.58 11.07 -0.68
N LEU A 123 -7.04 11.12 -1.91
CA LEU A 123 -6.08 10.15 -2.41
C LEU A 123 -4.80 10.17 -1.57
N GLU A 124 -4.31 11.35 -1.21
CA GLU A 124 -3.12 11.52 -0.37
C GLU A 124 -3.33 11.01 1.05
N HIS A 125 -4.50 11.30 1.62
CA HIS A 125 -4.89 10.78 2.93
C HIS A 125 -4.92 9.25 2.92
N GLU A 126 -5.57 8.65 1.92
CA GLU A 126 -5.72 7.21 1.82
C GLU A 126 -4.40 6.49 1.54
N TYR A 127 -3.57 7.08 0.69
CA TYR A 127 -2.21 6.62 0.44
C TYR A 127 -1.38 6.62 1.73
N CYS A 128 -1.42 7.72 2.51
CA CYS A 128 -0.66 7.83 3.75
C CYS A 128 -1.13 6.80 4.79
N TYR A 129 -2.44 6.62 4.93
CA TYR A 129 -3.01 5.61 5.82
C TYR A 129 -2.53 4.20 5.46
N LEU A 130 -2.64 3.83 4.19
CA LEU A 130 -2.16 2.54 3.68
C LEU A 130 -0.66 2.36 3.96
N LYS A 131 0.15 3.37 3.65
CA LYS A 131 1.61 3.35 3.84
C LYS A 131 1.98 3.08 5.29
N ASN A 132 1.36 3.80 6.22
CA ASN A 132 1.62 3.63 7.65
C ASN A 132 1.24 2.23 8.12
N LYS A 133 0.10 1.70 7.67
CA LYS A 133 -0.40 0.38 8.08
C LYS A 133 0.41 -0.77 7.51
N LEU A 134 0.84 -0.70 6.25
CA LEU A 134 1.72 -1.71 5.68
C LEU A 134 3.14 -1.63 6.27
N HIS A 135 3.61 -0.44 6.66
CA HIS A 135 4.87 -0.32 7.39
C HIS A 135 4.79 -1.00 8.76
N GLU A 136 3.71 -0.76 9.53
CA GLU A 136 3.43 -1.44 10.80
C GLU A 136 3.40 -2.96 10.62
N LEU A 137 2.73 -3.44 9.57
CA LEU A 137 2.68 -4.87 9.24
C LEU A 137 4.07 -5.48 9.03
N PHE A 138 4.91 -4.84 8.20
CA PHE A 138 6.25 -5.34 7.91
C PHE A 138 7.21 -5.24 9.09
N GLN A 139 7.03 -4.26 9.98
CA GLN A 139 7.79 -4.19 11.23
C GLN A 139 7.47 -5.38 12.15
N ILE A 140 6.18 -5.75 12.29
CA ILE A 140 5.77 -6.92 13.08
C ILE A 140 6.35 -8.20 12.48
N GLU A 141 6.32 -8.33 11.15
CA GLU A 141 6.88 -9.49 10.45
C GLU A 141 8.40 -9.61 10.65
N GLN A 142 9.13 -8.50 10.58
CA GLN A 142 10.57 -8.48 10.83
C GLN A 142 10.89 -8.89 12.28
N GLN A 143 10.14 -8.40 13.26
CA GLN A 143 10.30 -8.79 14.67
C GLN A 143 10.05 -10.29 14.87
N ARG A 144 9.06 -10.85 14.18
CA ARG A 144 8.73 -12.27 14.23
C ARG A 144 9.88 -13.12 13.68
N VAL A 145 10.44 -12.73 12.53
CA VAL A 145 11.61 -13.40 11.92
C VAL A 145 12.80 -13.36 12.86
N MET A 146 13.15 -12.18 13.41
CA MET A 146 14.26 -12.06 14.37
C MET A 146 14.06 -12.92 15.62
N ALA A 147 12.86 -12.95 16.20
CA ALA A 147 12.54 -13.78 17.36
C ALA A 147 12.60 -15.30 17.06
N SER A 148 12.36 -15.70 15.81
CA SER A 148 12.47 -17.10 15.36
C SER A 148 13.91 -17.53 15.02
N GLY A 149 14.78 -16.59 14.65
CA GLY A 149 16.16 -16.82 14.25
C GLY A 149 17.16 -16.99 15.40
N VAL A 150 16.77 -16.68 16.65
CA VAL A 150 17.59 -16.94 17.85
C VAL A 150 17.55 -18.43 18.22
N ARG A 151 18.13 -19.28 17.39
CA ARG A 151 18.55 -20.65 17.76
C ARG A 151 20.02 -20.57 18.19
N TYR A 152 20.29 -20.60 19.49
CA TYR A 152 21.66 -20.73 20.00
C TYR A 152 22.28 -22.05 19.48
N PRO A 153 23.53 -22.05 18.98
CA PRO A 153 24.26 -23.29 18.80
C PRO A 153 24.54 -23.87 20.19
N MET A 154 23.91 -25.01 20.50
CA MET A 154 24.28 -25.82 21.66
C MET A 154 25.67 -26.39 21.39
N HIS A 155 26.71 -25.74 21.90
CA HIS A 155 28.01 -26.38 22.05
C HIS A 155 27.84 -27.60 22.96
N HIS A 156 27.93 -28.80 22.39
CA HIS A 156 28.21 -30.01 23.16
C HIS A 156 29.73 -30.16 23.19
N GLY A 157 30.28 -30.17 24.39
CA GLY A 157 31.68 -30.48 24.67
C GLY A 157 31.98 -31.97 24.63
#